data_AF-W2NWN0-F1
#
_entry.id   AF-W2NWN0-F1
#
_cell.length_a   1.000
_cell.length_b   1.000
_cell.length_c   1.000
_cell.angle_alpha   90.00
_cell.angle_beta   90.00
_cell.angle_gamma   90.00
#
_symmetry.space_group_name_H-M   'P 1'
#
loop_
_entity.id
_entity.type
_entity.pdbx_description
1 polymer ?
#
loop_
_entity_poly.entity_id
_entity_poly.type
_entity_poly.pdbx_seq_one_letter_code
_entity_poly.pdbx_strand_id
1 'polypeptide(L)'
;MGNVWSYYEDSVAFDKTACLSSRGASHGGSAFYTSFRRRAAKVVLQQEASGLTSEREEVLLTLENWVSEASVLYDQDGEFPVTVAMQQELAFDPSKAGDAIRQKNDNDVPATLEENILKGLCSNPLSTPDSIYKIMIQLGERLGSDEFLRVVGKYPRAARLFASQQLIARSDVANAFQLSVLRGDYSQAAAIVGKTAYGDSVLDTKRNRLKEASKLLRVSLNTSPPSITSAFSLSSTELHEQCVARSADSFNQVMTNEMLQLLETQRAMERTLAIPAGLLVGSSLVETIQKLVTLHPVHRQALVLAVDCAEQYCVPPRQFWWTLLRVLARTDQWETLLALAGANQPPIGYVPIVEVMLDEGKHDLARDLLAAIQDTDEREQVLALLAEEEGGEEQEHHHVDTL
;
A
#
# COMPACT_ATOMS: atom_id res chain seq x y z
N MET A 1 6.51 11.89 -8.11
CA MET A 1 6.63 12.37 -6.72
C MET A 1 7.82 11.70 -6.00
N GLY A 2 9.04 11.76 -6.55
CA GLY A 2 10.13 10.82 -6.18
C GLY A 2 11.46 11.40 -5.70
N ASN A 3 11.58 12.71 -5.40
CA ASN A 3 12.90 13.37 -5.31
C ASN A 3 13.26 13.96 -3.93
N VAL A 4 12.68 13.51 -2.81
CA VAL A 4 12.96 14.14 -1.48
C VAL A 4 13.57 13.18 -0.45
N TRP A 5 13.74 11.90 -0.76
CA TRP A 5 14.19 10.91 0.24
C TRP A 5 15.72 10.74 0.34
N SER A 6 16.50 11.45 -0.49
CA SER A 6 17.94 11.21 -0.64
C SER A 6 18.85 12.12 0.20
N TYR A 7 18.32 12.91 1.13
CA TYR A 7 19.12 13.79 1.98
C TYR A 7 19.03 13.37 3.45
N TYR A 8 19.57 12.20 3.77
CA TYR A 8 19.96 11.89 5.14
C TYR A 8 21.42 11.47 5.15
N GLU A 9 22.24 12.31 5.80
CA GLU A 9 23.63 12.05 6.12
C GLU A 9 23.76 10.74 6.92
N ASP A 10 24.81 9.98 6.60
CA ASP A 10 25.40 8.84 7.32
C ASP A 10 24.59 7.57 7.59
N SER A 11 23.30 7.46 7.21
CA SER A 11 22.58 6.18 7.28
C SER A 11 21.82 5.84 6.01
N VAL A 12 22.32 4.84 5.28
CA VAL A 12 21.74 4.33 4.02
C VAL A 12 20.48 3.46 4.27
N ALA A 13 19.96 3.45 5.50
CA ALA A 13 18.81 2.65 5.91
C ALA A 13 17.64 3.57 6.28
N PHE A 14 16.46 3.28 5.73
CA PHE A 14 15.25 4.01 6.03
C PHE A 14 14.81 3.78 7.48
N ASP A 15 14.76 4.87 8.26
CA ASP A 15 14.20 4.88 9.61
C ASP A 15 12.87 5.65 9.63
N LYS A 16 11.78 4.90 9.81
CA LYS A 16 10.42 5.46 9.90
C LYS A 16 10.30 6.43 11.08
N THR A 17 10.92 6.14 12.22
CA THR A 17 10.77 6.95 13.45
C THR A 17 11.45 8.30 13.32
N ALA A 18 12.62 8.33 12.70
CA ALA A 18 13.33 9.57 12.37
C ALA A 18 12.54 10.43 11.38
N CYS A 19 11.97 9.82 10.33
CA CYS A 19 11.16 10.52 9.34
C CYS A 19 9.90 11.17 9.95
N LEU A 20 9.22 10.47 10.87
CA LEU A 20 8.04 10.98 11.54
C LEU A 20 8.36 12.09 12.56
N SER A 21 9.53 12.00 13.20
CA SER A 21 9.98 13.00 14.19
C SER A 21 10.48 14.28 13.52
N SER A 22 11.18 14.17 12.39
CA SER A 22 11.67 15.32 11.60
C SER A 22 10.53 16.19 11.05
N ARG A 23 9.35 15.61 10.78
CA ARG A 23 8.16 16.34 10.32
C ARG A 23 7.26 16.89 11.43
N GLY A 24 7.68 16.83 12.70
CA GLY A 24 6.88 17.28 13.84
C GLY A 24 5.61 16.46 14.09
N ALA A 25 5.46 15.31 13.43
CA ALA A 25 4.23 14.52 13.45
C ALA A 25 4.12 13.59 14.67
N SER A 26 5.24 13.20 15.29
CA SER A 26 5.26 12.19 16.36
C SER A 26 4.64 12.66 17.68
N HIS A 27 4.97 13.87 18.15
CA HIS A 27 4.45 14.38 19.43
C HIS A 27 3.01 14.88 19.35
N GLY A 28 2.63 15.57 18.27
CA GLY A 28 1.26 16.06 18.08
C GLY A 28 0.25 14.93 17.80
N GLY A 29 0.67 13.89 17.06
CA GLY A 29 -0.17 12.76 16.71
C GLY A 29 -0.58 11.90 17.91
N SER A 30 0.36 11.52 18.78
CA SER A 30 0.04 10.67 19.93
C SER A 30 -0.82 11.41 20.98
N ALA A 31 -0.56 12.70 21.23
CA ALA A 31 -1.42 13.51 22.10
C ALA A 31 -2.87 13.60 21.55
N PHE A 32 -3.00 13.77 20.23
CA PHE A 32 -4.30 13.73 19.56
C PHE A 32 -4.99 12.37 19.76
N TYR A 33 -4.33 11.25 19.44
CA TYR A 33 -4.94 9.92 19.53
C TYR A 33 -5.28 9.49 20.96
N THR A 34 -4.46 9.86 21.94
CA THR A 34 -4.77 9.59 23.36
C THR A 34 -6.01 10.36 23.84
N SER A 35 -6.16 11.64 23.45
CA SER A 35 -7.39 12.40 23.71
C SER A 35 -8.59 11.80 22.98
N PHE A 36 -8.42 11.50 21.68
CA PHE A 36 -9.46 10.96 20.83
C PHE A 36 -9.95 9.59 21.32
N ARG A 37 -9.05 8.67 21.72
CA ARG A 37 -9.38 7.36 22.30
C ARG A 37 -10.28 7.49 23.53
N ARG A 38 -9.95 8.41 24.44
CA ARG A 38 -10.77 8.65 25.65
C ARG A 38 -12.18 9.10 25.29
N ARG A 39 -12.33 9.89 24.21
CA ARG A 39 -13.63 10.35 23.73
C ARG A 39 -14.39 9.26 22.99
N ALA A 40 -13.75 8.53 22.09
CA ALA A 40 -14.34 7.37 21.42
C ALA A 40 -14.89 6.38 22.46
N ALA A 41 -14.12 6.09 23.52
CA ALA A 41 -14.59 5.26 24.63
C ALA A 41 -15.81 5.86 25.36
N LYS A 42 -15.90 7.18 25.51
CA LYS A 42 -17.07 7.85 26.09
C LYS A 42 -18.30 7.75 25.18
N VAL A 43 -18.15 7.98 23.89
CA VAL A 43 -19.23 7.84 22.89
C VAL A 43 -19.77 6.42 22.90
N VAL A 44 -18.87 5.43 22.93
CA VAL A 44 -19.18 4.00 23.07
C VAL A 44 -20.01 3.70 24.33
N LEU A 45 -19.73 4.37 25.45
CA LEU A 45 -20.50 4.18 26.69
C LEU A 45 -21.87 4.87 26.68
N GLN A 46 -22.06 5.92 25.88
CA GLN A 46 -23.27 6.74 25.86
C GLN A 46 -24.33 6.28 24.84
N GLN A 47 -23.92 5.67 23.73
CA GLN A 47 -24.84 5.16 22.70
C GLN A 47 -25.34 3.76 23.04
N GLU A 48 -26.63 3.49 22.85
CA GLU A 48 -27.28 2.28 23.35
C GLU A 48 -27.06 0.99 22.53
N ALA A 49 -26.26 0.90 21.46
CA ALA A 49 -26.19 -0.27 20.57
C ALA A 49 -27.59 -0.72 20.15
N SER A 50 -27.95 -0.35 18.94
CA SER A 50 -29.08 -0.95 18.25
C SER A 50 -28.82 -2.44 18.11
N GLY A 51 -29.33 -3.22 19.07
CA GLY A 51 -29.20 -4.67 19.13
C GLY A 51 -30.09 -5.39 18.10
N LEU A 52 -30.56 -4.67 17.08
CA LEU A 52 -31.40 -5.24 16.04
C LEU A 52 -30.53 -6.09 15.12
N THR A 53 -30.83 -7.38 15.07
CA THR A 53 -30.13 -8.35 14.21
C THR A 53 -30.12 -7.92 12.74
N SER A 54 -31.17 -7.21 12.30
CA SER A 54 -31.30 -6.68 10.94
C SER A 54 -30.21 -5.66 10.59
N GLU A 55 -29.90 -4.72 11.49
CA GLU A 55 -28.86 -3.71 11.24
C GLU A 55 -27.47 -4.34 11.23
N ARG A 56 -27.26 -5.35 12.10
CA ARG A 56 -26.04 -6.15 12.08
C ARG A 56 -25.83 -6.88 10.76
N GLU A 57 -26.87 -7.49 10.22
CA GLU A 57 -26.81 -8.18 8.94
C GLU A 57 -26.57 -7.22 7.79
N GLU A 58 -27.22 -6.06 7.78
CA GLU A 58 -27.02 -5.02 6.76
C GLU A 58 -25.58 -4.50 6.75
N VAL A 59 -25.04 -4.13 7.91
CA VAL A 59 -23.65 -3.68 8.01
C VAL A 59 -22.67 -4.76 7.55
N LEU A 60 -22.88 -6.03 7.92
CA LEU A 60 -22.03 -7.12 7.44
C LEU A 60 -22.14 -7.30 5.92
N LEU A 61 -23.33 -7.20 5.35
CA LEU A 61 -23.54 -7.28 3.89
C LEU A 61 -22.86 -6.12 3.15
N THR A 62 -22.87 -4.91 3.71
CA THR A 62 -22.15 -3.76 3.12
C THR A 62 -20.63 -4.00 3.11
N LEU A 63 -20.11 -4.67 4.14
CA LEU A 63 -18.69 -4.97 4.27
C LEU A 63 -18.26 -6.17 3.43
N GLU A 64 -19.12 -7.16 3.25
CA GLU A 64 -18.87 -8.28 2.33
C GLU A 64 -18.83 -7.82 0.87
N ASN A 65 -19.67 -6.84 0.51
CA ASN A 65 -19.69 -6.23 -0.82
C ASN A 65 -18.74 -5.03 -0.95
N TRP A 66 -17.83 -4.85 0.01
CA TRP A 66 -16.91 -3.72 0.01
C TRP A 66 -15.96 -3.79 -1.19
N VAL A 67 -16.02 -2.79 -2.06
CA VAL A 67 -15.10 -2.68 -3.20
C VAL A 67 -13.72 -2.33 -2.66
N SER A 68 -12.78 -3.28 -2.73
CA SER A 68 -11.42 -3.04 -2.26
C SER A 68 -10.76 -1.94 -3.08
N GLU A 69 -10.12 -0.96 -2.42
CA GLU A 69 -9.37 0.13 -3.09
C GLU A 69 -8.33 -0.42 -4.08
N ALA A 70 -7.81 -1.59 -3.74
CA ALA A 70 -6.87 -2.36 -4.52
C ALA A 70 -7.46 -2.76 -5.89
N SER A 71 -8.71 -3.21 -5.93
CA SER A 71 -9.39 -3.55 -7.20
C SER A 71 -9.54 -2.34 -8.12
N VAL A 72 -9.81 -1.15 -7.57
CA VAL A 72 -10.00 0.07 -8.36
C VAL A 72 -8.69 0.64 -8.92
N LEU A 73 -7.61 0.59 -8.13
CA LEU A 73 -6.33 1.19 -8.52
C LEU A 73 -5.51 0.33 -9.48
N TYR A 74 -5.66 -0.99 -9.42
CA TYR A 74 -4.85 -1.94 -10.19
C TYR A 74 -5.66 -2.73 -11.25
N ASP A 75 -6.92 -2.37 -11.50
CA ASP A 75 -7.76 -2.93 -12.58
C ASP A 75 -7.29 -2.55 -14.00
N GLN A 76 -6.16 -1.86 -14.14
CA GLN A 76 -5.54 -1.73 -15.45
C GLN A 76 -4.92 -3.08 -15.81
N ASP A 77 -5.66 -3.85 -16.61
CA ASP A 77 -5.29 -5.14 -17.25
C ASP A 77 -3.87 -5.21 -17.85
N GLY A 78 -3.16 -4.08 -17.95
CA GLY A 78 -1.81 -3.94 -18.49
C GLY A 78 -0.65 -4.05 -17.49
N GLU A 79 -0.86 -4.00 -16.17
CA GLU A 79 0.26 -3.96 -15.21
C GLU A 79 0.66 -5.33 -14.62
N PHE A 80 -0.29 -6.24 -14.36
CA PHE A 80 -0.02 -7.66 -14.10
C PHE A 80 -1.32 -8.49 -14.03
N PRO A 81 -1.33 -9.78 -14.42
CA PRO A 81 -2.48 -10.64 -14.19
C PRO A 81 -2.56 -10.97 -12.70
N VAL A 82 -3.55 -10.41 -12.01
CA VAL A 82 -3.86 -10.69 -10.59
C VAL A 82 -4.23 -12.18 -10.39
N THR A 83 -4.51 -12.92 -11.47
CA THR A 83 -5.00 -14.30 -11.46
C THR A 83 -3.98 -15.34 -11.96
N VAL A 84 -2.69 -15.20 -11.65
CA VAL A 84 -1.76 -16.32 -11.88
C VAL A 84 -1.84 -17.25 -10.68
N ALA A 85 -2.65 -18.30 -10.79
CA ALA A 85 -2.64 -19.41 -9.83
C ALA A 85 -1.28 -20.13 -9.88
N MET A 86 -0.31 -19.64 -9.13
CA MET A 86 0.98 -20.31 -9.02
C MET A 86 0.85 -21.53 -8.10
N GLN A 87 1.11 -22.71 -8.66
CA GLN A 87 1.12 -23.98 -7.91
C GLN A 87 2.40 -24.18 -7.09
N GLN A 88 3.46 -23.40 -7.35
CA GLN A 88 4.79 -23.56 -6.74
C GLN A 88 5.21 -22.30 -5.99
N GLU A 89 5.68 -22.46 -4.76
CA GLU A 89 6.17 -21.35 -3.93
C GLU A 89 7.49 -20.80 -4.50
N LEU A 90 7.55 -19.48 -4.67
CA LEU A 90 8.78 -18.75 -5.04
C LEU A 90 9.67 -18.61 -3.80
N ALA A 91 10.34 -19.70 -3.42
CA ALA A 91 11.23 -19.72 -2.26
C ALA A 91 12.67 -19.35 -2.65
N PHE A 92 13.27 -18.42 -1.92
CA PHE A 92 14.69 -18.11 -2.06
C PHE A 92 15.54 -19.04 -1.19
N ASP A 93 16.33 -19.91 -1.82
CA ASP A 93 17.32 -20.75 -1.15
C ASP A 93 18.72 -20.10 -1.22
N PRO A 94 19.29 -19.66 -0.08
CA PRO A 94 20.60 -19.01 -0.04
C PRO A 94 21.75 -19.95 -0.45
N SER A 95 21.58 -21.27 -0.39
CA SER A 95 22.61 -22.23 -0.80
C SER A 95 22.90 -22.19 -2.31
N LYS A 96 21.86 -21.96 -3.13
CA LYS A 96 21.98 -21.81 -4.59
C LYS A 96 22.63 -20.50 -5.02
N ALA A 97 22.55 -19.46 -4.18
CA ALA A 97 23.20 -18.17 -4.43
C ALA A 97 24.73 -18.23 -4.22
N GLY A 98 25.21 -19.06 -3.29
CA GLY A 98 26.64 -19.29 -3.06
C GLY A 98 27.34 -19.94 -4.26
N ASP A 99 26.65 -20.83 -4.97
CA ASP A 99 27.15 -21.44 -6.21
C ASP A 99 27.15 -20.44 -7.37
N ALA A 100 26.19 -19.50 -7.42
CA ALA A 100 26.18 -18.41 -8.41
C ALA A 100 27.35 -17.42 -8.24
N ILE A 101 27.76 -17.14 -7.00
CA ILE A 101 28.93 -16.30 -6.71
C ILE A 101 30.24 -17.07 -6.97
N ARG A 102 30.30 -18.37 -6.66
CA ARG A 102 31.47 -19.22 -7.00
C ARG A 102 31.63 -19.44 -8.51
N GLN A 103 30.54 -19.56 -9.25
CA GLN A 103 30.54 -19.68 -10.72
C GLN A 103 30.63 -18.35 -11.47
N LYS A 104 30.58 -17.20 -10.78
CA LYS A 104 30.93 -15.90 -11.39
C LYS A 104 32.37 -15.87 -11.92
N ASN A 105 33.21 -16.81 -11.46
CA ASN A 105 34.58 -17.02 -11.91
C ASN A 105 34.73 -18.09 -13.00
N ASP A 106 33.69 -18.89 -13.29
CA ASP A 106 33.72 -19.90 -14.36
C ASP A 106 32.98 -19.39 -15.60
N ASN A 107 33.77 -18.93 -16.57
CA ASN A 107 33.36 -18.60 -17.94
C ASN A 107 32.95 -19.83 -18.79
N ASP A 108 32.69 -20.99 -18.17
CA ASP A 108 32.52 -22.27 -18.86
C ASP A 108 31.04 -22.59 -19.15
N VAL A 109 30.38 -21.72 -19.90
CA VAL A 109 29.28 -22.17 -20.78
C VAL A 109 29.86 -22.23 -22.18
N PRO A 110 29.82 -23.36 -22.90
CA PRO A 110 30.34 -23.44 -24.26
C PRO A 110 29.65 -22.38 -25.12
N ALA A 111 30.43 -21.51 -25.76
CA ALA A 111 29.90 -20.47 -26.64
C ALA A 111 29.18 -21.12 -27.83
N THR A 112 27.88 -21.37 -27.66
CA THR A 112 27.01 -21.88 -28.72
C THR A 112 26.96 -20.87 -29.86
N LEU A 113 26.72 -21.34 -31.08
CA LEU A 113 26.56 -20.45 -32.23
C LEU A 113 25.45 -19.42 -31.96
N GLU A 114 24.40 -19.87 -31.29
CA GLU A 114 23.24 -19.08 -30.91
C GLU A 114 23.57 -18.02 -29.83
N GLU A 115 24.43 -18.31 -28.85
CA GLU A 115 24.90 -17.30 -27.88
C GLU A 115 25.70 -16.20 -28.58
N ASN A 116 26.54 -16.56 -29.56
CA ASN A 116 27.30 -15.59 -30.35
C ASN A 116 26.38 -14.70 -31.21
N ILE A 117 25.33 -15.28 -31.80
CA ILE A 117 24.31 -14.52 -32.54
C ILE A 117 23.53 -13.60 -31.59
N LEU A 118 23.13 -14.10 -30.40
CA LEU A 118 22.43 -13.32 -29.40
C LEU A 118 23.26 -12.12 -28.94
N LYS A 119 24.57 -12.31 -28.70
CA LYS A 119 25.52 -11.25 -28.40
C LYS A 119 25.54 -10.18 -29.48
N GLY A 120 25.67 -10.59 -30.74
CA GLY A 120 25.66 -9.68 -31.90
C GLY A 120 24.37 -8.87 -32.02
N LEU A 121 23.22 -9.52 -31.83
CA LEU A 121 21.91 -8.86 -31.86
C LEU A 121 21.72 -7.90 -30.68
N CYS A 122 22.19 -8.25 -29.48
CA CYS A 122 22.09 -7.39 -28.31
C CYS A 122 22.98 -6.14 -28.43
N SER A 123 24.19 -6.29 -28.99
CA SER A 123 25.12 -5.17 -29.22
C SER A 123 24.67 -4.21 -30.32
N ASN A 124 23.84 -4.63 -31.27
CA ASN A 124 23.37 -3.78 -32.37
C ASN A 124 22.09 -3.01 -31.98
N PRO A 125 22.10 -1.67 -31.88
CA PRO A 125 20.92 -0.89 -31.50
C PRO A 125 19.76 -0.96 -32.52
N LEU A 126 20.04 -1.32 -33.77
CA LEU A 126 19.03 -1.45 -34.84
C LEU A 126 18.37 -2.84 -34.88
N SER A 127 18.77 -3.77 -34.01
CA SER A 127 18.17 -5.10 -33.97
C SER A 127 16.71 -5.06 -33.50
N THR A 128 15.85 -5.81 -34.18
CA THR A 128 14.42 -5.89 -33.84
C THR A 128 14.20 -6.82 -32.64
N PRO A 129 13.23 -6.51 -31.75
CA PRO A 129 12.85 -7.39 -30.64
C PRO A 129 12.48 -8.82 -31.09
N ASP A 130 11.84 -8.95 -32.26
CA ASP A 130 11.46 -10.24 -32.86
C ASP A 130 12.68 -11.12 -33.19
N SER A 131 13.76 -10.52 -33.70
CA SER A 131 14.99 -11.25 -34.01
C SER A 131 15.66 -11.79 -32.75
N ILE A 132 15.69 -10.99 -31.68
CA ILE A 132 16.22 -11.39 -30.38
C ILE A 132 15.38 -12.53 -29.80
N TYR A 133 14.05 -12.42 -29.88
CA TYR A 133 13.12 -13.42 -29.39
C TYR A 133 13.27 -14.78 -30.08
N LYS A 134 13.36 -14.80 -31.42
CA LYS A 134 13.54 -16.05 -32.19
C LYS A 134 14.79 -16.83 -31.77
N ILE A 135 15.90 -16.12 -31.58
CA ILE A 135 17.16 -16.74 -31.13
C ILE A 135 17.03 -17.22 -29.68
N MET A 136 16.30 -16.51 -28.82
CA MET A 136 16.04 -16.96 -27.46
C MET A 136 15.20 -18.24 -27.41
N ILE A 137 14.21 -18.41 -28.27
CA ILE A 137 13.46 -19.68 -28.37
C ILE A 137 14.41 -20.83 -28.74
N GLN A 138 15.24 -20.64 -29.78
CA GLN A 138 16.20 -21.65 -30.23
C GLN A 138 17.23 -22.01 -29.17
N LEU A 139 17.68 -21.03 -28.38
CA LEU A 139 18.55 -21.26 -27.22
C LEU A 139 17.84 -22.07 -26.13
N GLY A 140 16.57 -21.76 -25.85
CA GLY A 140 15.77 -22.45 -24.84
C GLY A 140 15.47 -23.92 -25.19
N GLU A 141 15.39 -24.26 -26.48
CA GLU A 141 15.22 -25.66 -26.93
C GLU A 141 16.49 -26.50 -26.77
N ARG A 142 17.67 -25.84 -26.75
CA ARG A 142 18.98 -26.50 -26.73
C ARG A 142 19.61 -26.57 -25.33
N LEU A 143 19.32 -25.59 -24.48
CA LEU A 143 19.90 -25.45 -23.14
C LEU A 143 18.89 -25.86 -22.06
N GLY A 144 19.39 -26.32 -20.91
CA GLY A 144 18.53 -26.51 -19.72
C GLY A 144 18.00 -25.16 -19.18
N SER A 145 16.92 -25.19 -18.38
CA SER A 145 16.26 -23.97 -17.86
C SER A 145 17.24 -22.98 -17.22
N ASP A 146 18.06 -23.45 -16.28
CA ASP A 146 18.93 -22.59 -15.48
C ASP A 146 20.14 -22.08 -16.30
N GLU A 147 20.64 -22.90 -17.23
CA GLU A 147 21.72 -22.55 -18.14
C GLU A 147 21.27 -21.50 -19.16
N PHE A 148 20.07 -21.69 -19.73
CA PHE A 148 19.42 -20.72 -20.59
C PHE A 148 19.23 -19.37 -19.88
N LEU A 149 18.65 -19.37 -18.67
CA LEU A 149 18.46 -18.13 -17.90
C LEU A 149 19.79 -17.45 -17.58
N ARG A 150 20.86 -18.22 -17.31
CA ARG A 150 22.19 -17.67 -17.10
C ARG A 150 22.73 -16.99 -18.36
N VAL A 151 22.60 -17.61 -19.53
CA VAL A 151 23.03 -17.04 -20.82
C VAL A 151 22.24 -15.77 -21.15
N VAL A 152 20.91 -15.81 -21.04
CA VAL A 152 20.05 -14.63 -21.27
C VAL A 152 20.36 -13.51 -20.27
N GLY A 153 20.64 -13.87 -19.01
CA GLY A 153 20.97 -12.94 -17.94
C GLY A 153 22.27 -12.15 -18.15
N LYS A 154 23.21 -12.67 -18.96
CA LYS A 154 24.44 -11.96 -19.35
C LYS A 154 24.16 -10.73 -20.21
N TYR A 155 23.07 -10.73 -20.98
CA TYR A 155 22.76 -9.69 -21.97
C TYR A 155 21.56 -8.83 -21.54
N PRO A 156 21.74 -7.56 -21.15
CA PRO A 156 20.66 -6.73 -20.59
C PRO A 156 19.43 -6.57 -21.49
N ARG A 157 19.61 -6.45 -22.81
CA ARG A 157 18.50 -6.31 -23.76
C ARG A 157 17.67 -7.60 -23.88
N ALA A 158 18.33 -8.76 -23.95
CA ALA A 158 17.67 -10.06 -23.97
C ALA A 158 16.95 -10.33 -22.63
N ALA A 159 17.61 -10.06 -21.50
CA ALA A 159 17.01 -10.22 -20.17
C ALA A 159 15.77 -9.35 -19.98
N ARG A 160 15.80 -8.08 -20.43
CA ARG A 160 14.63 -7.19 -20.40
C ARG A 160 13.49 -7.68 -21.29
N LEU A 161 13.81 -8.12 -22.50
CA LEU A 161 12.82 -8.68 -23.44
C LEU A 161 12.18 -9.95 -22.85
N PHE A 162 12.99 -10.88 -22.35
CA PHE A 162 12.54 -12.11 -21.72
C PHE A 162 11.61 -11.81 -20.53
N ALA A 163 12.05 -10.95 -19.61
CA ALA A 163 11.26 -10.56 -18.45
C ALA A 163 9.93 -9.95 -18.90
N SER A 164 9.94 -8.99 -19.85
CA SER A 164 8.70 -8.37 -20.33
C SER A 164 7.72 -9.39 -20.94
N GLN A 165 8.21 -10.35 -21.71
CA GLN A 165 7.37 -11.36 -22.34
C GLN A 165 6.80 -12.34 -21.33
N GLN A 166 7.58 -12.80 -20.35
CA GLN A 166 7.08 -13.71 -19.32
C GLN A 166 6.01 -13.06 -18.44
N LEU A 167 6.16 -11.76 -18.16
CA LEU A 167 5.20 -10.98 -17.37
C LEU A 167 3.91 -10.66 -18.17
N ILE A 168 4.02 -10.36 -19.47
CA ILE A 168 2.88 -10.03 -20.34
C ILE A 168 2.13 -11.30 -20.80
N ALA A 169 2.84 -12.39 -21.09
CA ALA A 169 2.27 -13.61 -21.66
C ALA A 169 1.60 -14.54 -20.64
N ARG A 170 1.52 -14.14 -19.36
CA ARG A 170 0.96 -14.96 -18.27
C ARG A 170 1.62 -16.34 -18.10
N SER A 171 2.80 -16.54 -18.69
CA SER A 171 3.32 -17.89 -18.98
C SER A 171 4.21 -18.46 -17.87
N ASP A 172 5.10 -17.67 -17.25
CA ASP A 172 5.95 -18.19 -16.18
C ASP A 172 6.60 -17.12 -15.30
N VAL A 173 5.95 -16.79 -14.18
CA VAL A 173 6.51 -15.90 -13.15
C VAL A 173 7.70 -16.53 -12.43
N ALA A 174 7.79 -17.86 -12.38
CA ALA A 174 8.89 -18.57 -11.74
C ALA A 174 10.20 -18.39 -12.52
N ASN A 175 10.16 -18.44 -13.85
CA ASN A 175 11.35 -18.18 -14.68
C ASN A 175 11.84 -16.73 -14.54
N ALA A 176 10.93 -15.75 -14.46
CA ALA A 176 11.30 -14.35 -14.23
C ALA A 176 11.97 -14.18 -12.87
N PHE A 177 11.43 -14.81 -11.82
CA PHE A 177 12.02 -14.83 -10.49
C PHE A 177 13.41 -15.49 -10.49
N GLN A 178 13.54 -16.68 -11.07
CA GLN A 178 14.80 -17.41 -11.16
C GLN A 178 15.86 -16.62 -11.93
N LEU A 179 15.49 -15.95 -13.03
CA LEU A 179 16.40 -15.08 -13.77
C LEU A 179 16.94 -13.94 -12.90
N SER A 180 16.09 -13.26 -12.14
CA SER A 180 16.51 -12.19 -11.23
C SER A 180 17.43 -12.71 -10.12
N VAL A 181 17.13 -13.87 -9.54
CA VAL A 181 17.98 -14.53 -8.53
C VAL A 181 19.35 -14.90 -9.12
N LEU A 182 19.40 -15.51 -10.31
CA LEU A 182 20.65 -15.91 -10.97
C LEU A 182 21.52 -14.70 -11.36
N ARG A 183 20.90 -13.55 -11.66
CA ARG A 183 21.62 -12.29 -11.92
C ARG A 183 22.11 -11.59 -10.63
N GLY A 184 21.68 -12.05 -9.46
CA GLY A 184 21.93 -11.39 -8.18
C GLY A 184 21.11 -10.11 -7.97
N ASP A 185 20.07 -9.90 -8.78
CA ASP A 185 19.16 -8.75 -8.65
C ASP A 185 18.00 -9.11 -7.70
N TYR A 186 18.31 -9.12 -6.41
CA TYR A 186 17.36 -9.48 -5.36
C TYR A 186 16.25 -8.44 -5.19
N SER A 187 16.49 -7.18 -5.57
CA SER A 187 15.49 -6.11 -5.57
C SER A 187 14.34 -6.44 -6.53
N GLN A 188 14.68 -6.85 -7.76
CA GLN A 188 13.72 -7.25 -8.77
C GLN A 188 13.02 -8.56 -8.41
N ALA A 189 13.76 -9.53 -7.85
CA ALA A 189 13.18 -10.78 -7.36
C ALA A 189 12.14 -10.53 -6.26
N ALA A 190 12.43 -9.64 -5.31
CA ALA A 190 11.49 -9.25 -4.26
C ALA A 190 10.24 -8.56 -4.81
N ALA A 191 10.41 -7.69 -5.82
CA ALA A 191 9.29 -7.04 -6.47
C ALA A 191 8.35 -8.04 -7.17
N ILE A 192 8.89 -9.07 -7.82
CA ILE A 192 8.10 -10.16 -8.43
C ILE A 192 7.30 -10.89 -7.35
N VAL A 193 7.96 -11.34 -6.27
CA VAL A 193 7.29 -12.05 -5.18
C VAL A 193 6.23 -11.16 -4.49
N GLY A 194 6.53 -9.90 -4.21
CA GLY A 194 5.60 -8.96 -3.62
C GLY A 194 4.35 -8.73 -4.47
N LYS A 195 4.52 -8.58 -5.79
CA LYS A 195 3.40 -8.49 -6.74
C LYS A 195 2.57 -9.77 -6.78
N THR A 196 3.21 -10.94 -6.76
CA THR A 196 2.45 -12.21 -6.70
C THR A 196 1.70 -12.39 -5.38
N ALA A 197 2.21 -11.87 -4.27
CA ALA A 197 1.50 -11.90 -2.99
C ALA A 197 0.22 -11.07 -3.01
N TYR A 198 0.15 -10.05 -3.86
CA TYR A 198 -1.01 -9.19 -3.98
C TYR A 198 -2.22 -9.92 -4.61
N GLY A 199 -1.98 -10.73 -5.64
CA GLY A 199 -3.01 -11.54 -6.30
C GLY A 199 -3.46 -12.79 -5.53
N ASP A 200 -2.81 -13.10 -4.41
CA ASP A 200 -3.23 -14.23 -3.57
C ASP A 200 -4.47 -13.88 -2.74
N SER A 201 -5.53 -14.67 -2.92
CA SER A 201 -6.73 -14.61 -2.08
C SER A 201 -6.54 -15.31 -0.72
N VAL A 202 -5.61 -16.27 -0.64
CA VAL A 202 -5.33 -17.02 0.59
C VAL A 202 -4.32 -16.27 1.45
N LEU A 203 -4.70 -15.98 2.70
CA LEU A 203 -3.89 -15.16 3.60
C LEU A 203 -2.53 -15.79 3.96
N ASP A 204 -2.50 -17.09 4.19
CA ASP A 204 -1.27 -17.77 4.58
C ASP A 204 -0.26 -17.79 3.41
N THR A 205 -0.71 -17.96 2.17
CA THR A 205 0.17 -17.90 0.98
C THR A 205 0.68 -16.48 0.76
N LYS A 206 -0.20 -15.48 0.85
CA LYS A 206 0.16 -14.05 0.79
C LYS A 206 1.20 -13.70 1.84
N ARG A 207 0.99 -14.14 3.08
CA ARG A 207 1.94 -13.94 4.19
C ARG A 207 3.29 -14.59 3.92
N ASN A 208 3.31 -15.83 3.44
CA ASN A 208 4.56 -16.53 3.12
C ASN A 208 5.33 -15.82 2.01
N ARG A 209 4.65 -15.38 0.94
CA ARG A 209 5.28 -14.60 -0.13
C ARG A 209 5.82 -13.26 0.34
N LEU A 210 5.07 -12.52 1.17
CA LEU A 210 5.56 -11.26 1.74
C LEU A 210 6.79 -11.47 2.65
N LYS A 211 6.84 -12.58 3.40
CA LYS A 211 8.05 -12.96 4.17
C LYS A 211 9.24 -13.22 3.25
N GLU A 212 9.05 -13.95 2.16
CA GLU A 212 10.12 -14.19 1.18
C GLU A 212 10.55 -12.89 0.47
N ALA A 213 9.63 -11.99 0.13
CA ALA A 213 9.96 -10.67 -0.41
C ALA A 213 10.82 -9.84 0.58
N SER A 214 10.44 -9.81 1.86
CA SER A 214 11.22 -9.13 2.91
C SER A 214 12.62 -9.76 3.09
N LYS A 215 12.72 -11.09 3.00
CA LYS A 215 13.98 -11.82 3.03
C LYS A 215 14.88 -11.46 1.85
N LEU A 216 14.34 -11.39 0.64
CA LEU A 216 15.07 -10.99 -0.57
C LEU A 216 15.56 -9.54 -0.49
N LEU A 217 14.73 -8.61 -0.01
CA LEU A 217 15.16 -7.22 0.22
C LEU A 217 16.27 -7.15 1.27
N ARG A 218 16.20 -7.98 2.33
CA ARG A 218 17.30 -8.09 3.29
C ARG A 218 18.59 -8.58 2.65
N VAL A 219 18.49 -9.58 1.77
CA VAL A 219 19.63 -10.11 1.02
C VAL A 219 20.18 -9.04 0.07
N SER A 220 19.33 -8.24 -0.58
CA SER A 220 19.73 -7.10 -1.42
C SER A 220 20.57 -6.10 -0.61
N LEU A 221 20.07 -5.68 0.56
CA LEU A 221 20.76 -4.73 1.44
C LEU A 221 22.09 -5.28 2.01
N ASN A 222 22.17 -6.59 2.22
CA ASN A 222 23.36 -7.27 2.73
C ASN A 222 24.36 -7.64 1.63
N THR A 223 23.93 -7.78 0.38
CA THR A 223 24.79 -8.08 -0.77
C THR A 223 25.53 -6.81 -1.16
N SER A 224 26.61 -6.56 -0.42
CA SER A 224 27.68 -5.58 -0.64
C SER A 224 27.28 -4.10 -0.62
N PRO A 225 27.62 -3.34 0.44
CA PRO A 225 28.07 -1.95 0.23
C PRO A 225 29.30 -1.97 -0.70
N PRO A 226 29.53 -0.95 -1.54
CA PRO A 226 30.76 -0.88 -2.32
C PRO A 226 31.94 -0.94 -1.32
N SER A 227 32.87 -1.87 -1.53
CA SER A 227 34.17 -1.78 -0.88
C SER A 227 34.75 -0.40 -1.19
N ILE A 228 35.52 0.19 -0.26
CA ILE A 228 36.15 1.50 -0.44
C ILE A 228 36.81 1.63 -1.82
N THR A 229 37.47 0.56 -2.28
CA THR A 229 38.09 0.44 -3.61
C THR A 229 37.11 0.54 -4.79
N SER A 230 35.91 -0.04 -4.69
CA SER A 230 34.87 0.03 -5.73
C SER A 230 34.10 1.35 -5.73
N ALA A 231 34.01 2.04 -4.59
CA ALA A 231 33.42 3.38 -4.53
C ALA A 231 34.30 4.41 -5.25
N PHE A 232 35.63 4.26 -5.19
CA PHE A 232 36.58 5.14 -5.89
C PHE A 232 36.59 4.94 -7.42
N SER A 233 36.08 3.82 -7.94
CA SER A 233 36.00 3.55 -9.38
C SER A 233 34.70 4.00 -10.05
N LEU A 234 33.67 4.35 -9.27
CA LEU A 234 32.36 4.73 -9.78
C LEU A 234 32.29 6.25 -9.99
N SER A 235 31.62 6.67 -11.06
CA SER A 235 31.30 8.06 -11.27
C SER A 235 30.33 8.56 -10.18
N SER A 236 30.33 9.88 -9.93
CA SER A 236 29.40 10.48 -8.96
C SER A 236 27.93 10.19 -9.28
N THR A 237 27.60 9.98 -10.56
CA THR A 237 26.24 9.61 -11.01
C THR A 237 25.89 8.17 -10.68
N GLU A 238 26.81 7.22 -10.90
CA GLU A 238 26.56 5.80 -10.60
C GLU A 238 26.48 5.55 -9.09
N LEU A 239 27.27 6.28 -8.29
CA LEU A 239 27.15 6.24 -6.83
C LEU A 239 25.78 6.76 -6.37
N HIS A 240 25.30 7.85 -6.95
CA HIS A 240 23.98 8.39 -6.63
C HIS A 240 22.86 7.39 -6.96
N GLU A 241 22.87 6.78 -8.14
CA GLU A 241 21.88 5.77 -8.53
C GLU A 241 21.88 4.56 -7.58
N GLN A 242 23.05 4.09 -7.16
CA GLN A 242 23.17 3.00 -6.20
C GLN A 242 22.61 3.38 -4.81
N CYS A 243 22.90 4.58 -4.32
CA CYS A 243 22.34 5.07 -3.07
C CYS A 243 20.80 5.16 -3.12
N VAL A 244 20.26 5.67 -4.24
CA VAL A 244 18.80 5.74 -4.46
C VAL A 244 18.19 4.33 -4.47
N ALA A 245 18.75 3.39 -5.24
CA ALA A 245 18.26 2.02 -5.29
C ALA A 245 18.28 1.34 -3.91
N ARG A 246 19.36 1.54 -3.15
CA ARG A 246 19.50 0.98 -1.80
C ARG A 246 18.52 1.60 -0.80
N SER A 247 18.29 2.91 -0.90
CA SER A 247 17.28 3.59 -0.08
C SER A 247 15.87 3.08 -0.38
N ALA A 248 15.57 2.80 -1.65
CA ALA A 248 14.30 2.22 -2.08
C ALA A 248 14.13 0.80 -1.54
N ASP A 249 15.16 -0.04 -1.61
CA ASP A 249 15.14 -1.40 -1.05
C ASP A 249 14.94 -1.38 0.48
N SER A 250 15.60 -0.46 1.17
CA SER A 250 15.44 -0.30 2.62
C SER A 250 14.02 0.14 2.98
N PHE A 251 13.47 1.10 2.24
CA PHE A 251 12.08 1.53 2.41
C PHE A 251 11.10 0.37 2.16
N ASN A 252 11.25 -0.32 1.03
CA ASN A 252 10.40 -1.44 0.64
C ASN A 252 10.45 -2.56 1.68
N GLN A 253 11.60 -2.81 2.29
CA GLN A 253 11.74 -3.82 3.34
C GLN A 253 10.92 -3.44 4.58
N VAL A 254 11.05 -2.19 5.05
CA VAL A 254 10.30 -1.69 6.22
C VAL A 254 8.80 -1.73 5.94
N MET A 255 8.35 -1.27 4.77
CA MET A 255 6.94 -1.30 4.39
C MET A 255 6.39 -2.73 4.26
N THR A 256 7.18 -3.68 3.73
CA THR A 256 6.78 -5.09 3.65
C THR A 256 6.61 -5.70 5.04
N ASN A 257 7.49 -5.37 5.99
CA ASN A 257 7.36 -5.81 7.38
C ASN A 257 6.14 -5.18 8.07
N GLU A 258 5.88 -3.90 7.80
CA GLU A 258 4.70 -3.20 8.32
C GLU A 258 3.40 -3.81 7.78
N MET A 259 3.36 -4.19 6.50
CA MET A 259 2.23 -4.92 5.91
C MET A 259 2.03 -6.29 6.57
N LEU A 260 3.11 -7.04 6.85
CA LEU A 260 3.02 -8.31 7.58
C LEU A 260 2.45 -8.11 9.00
N GLN A 261 2.85 -7.04 9.69
CA GLN A 261 2.28 -6.67 10.99
C GLN A 261 0.80 -6.29 10.86
N LEU A 262 0.42 -5.54 9.83
CA LEU A 262 -0.98 -5.16 9.58
C LEU A 262 -1.88 -6.38 9.41
N LEU A 263 -1.45 -7.39 8.66
CA LEU A 263 -2.21 -8.64 8.51
C LEU A 263 -2.44 -9.35 9.86
N GLU A 264 -1.46 -9.31 10.77
CA GLU A 264 -1.58 -9.88 12.12
C GLU A 264 -2.52 -9.06 12.99
N THR A 265 -2.41 -7.74 12.97
CA THR A 265 -3.29 -6.82 13.69
C THR A 265 -4.73 -6.96 13.21
N GLN A 266 -4.98 -7.00 11.90
CA GLN A 266 -6.31 -7.24 11.32
C GLN A 266 -6.90 -8.57 11.82
N ARG A 267 -6.12 -9.65 11.80
CA ARG A 267 -6.57 -10.97 12.28
C ARG A 267 -6.82 -10.98 13.79
N ALA A 268 -6.09 -10.18 14.56
CA ALA A 268 -6.35 -10.01 16.00
C ALA A 268 -7.66 -9.23 16.23
N MET A 269 -7.88 -8.14 15.49
CA MET A 269 -9.10 -7.34 15.54
C MET A 269 -10.34 -8.16 15.16
N GLU A 270 -10.26 -9.00 14.12
CA GLU A 270 -11.36 -9.89 13.73
C GLU A 270 -11.77 -10.84 14.88
N ARG A 271 -10.79 -11.38 15.62
CA ARG A 271 -11.05 -12.23 16.79
C ARG A 271 -11.63 -11.44 17.95
N THR A 272 -11.10 -10.24 18.23
CA THR A 272 -11.58 -9.37 19.31
C THR A 272 -13.04 -8.94 19.08
N LEU A 273 -13.39 -8.62 17.83
CA LEU A 273 -14.74 -8.20 17.45
C LEU A 273 -15.69 -9.38 17.18
N ALA A 274 -15.18 -10.61 17.14
CA ALA A 274 -15.92 -11.82 16.76
C ALA A 274 -16.68 -11.66 15.42
N ILE A 275 -16.00 -11.07 14.43
CA ILE A 275 -16.49 -10.88 13.07
C ILE A 275 -15.95 -11.98 12.13
N PRO A 276 -16.60 -12.20 10.97
CA PRO A 276 -16.13 -13.20 10.00
C PRO A 276 -14.67 -13.01 9.60
N ALA A 277 -13.95 -14.13 9.46
CA ALA A 277 -12.55 -14.10 9.03
C ALA A 277 -12.43 -13.61 7.59
N GLY A 278 -11.49 -12.69 7.34
CA GLY A 278 -11.24 -12.12 6.01
C GLY A 278 -12.01 -10.83 5.72
N LEU A 279 -12.84 -10.35 6.64
CA LEU A 279 -13.55 -9.07 6.48
C LEU A 279 -12.59 -7.88 6.53
N LEU A 280 -11.64 -7.90 7.45
CA LEU A 280 -10.59 -6.90 7.61
C LEU A 280 -9.29 -7.34 6.94
N VAL A 281 -8.94 -8.62 7.06
CA VAL A 281 -7.61 -9.07 6.68
C VAL A 281 -7.37 -8.94 5.17
N GLY A 282 -6.26 -8.30 4.80
CA GLY A 282 -5.86 -8.09 3.41
C GLY A 282 -6.28 -6.72 2.85
N SER A 283 -7.11 -5.98 3.58
CA SER A 283 -7.47 -4.58 3.27
C SER A 283 -6.28 -3.64 3.46
N SER A 284 -6.31 -2.47 2.81
CA SER A 284 -5.35 -1.39 3.10
C SER A 284 -5.50 -0.89 4.55
N LEU A 285 -4.51 -0.18 5.09
CA LEU A 285 -4.62 0.42 6.44
C LEU A 285 -5.82 1.37 6.52
N VAL A 286 -6.02 2.20 5.49
CA VAL A 286 -7.12 3.17 5.42
C VAL A 286 -8.45 2.43 5.28
N GLU A 287 -8.52 1.43 4.41
CA GLU A 287 -9.71 0.58 4.25
C GLU A 287 -10.06 -0.15 5.55
N THR A 288 -9.06 -0.62 6.30
CA THR A 288 -9.26 -1.25 7.62
C THR A 288 -9.92 -0.27 8.59
N ILE A 289 -9.45 0.98 8.64
CA ILE A 289 -10.04 2.04 9.46
C ILE A 289 -11.48 2.32 9.00
N GLN A 290 -11.72 2.42 7.70
CA GLN A 290 -13.06 2.66 7.14
C GLN A 290 -14.04 1.55 7.53
N LYS A 291 -13.63 0.28 7.39
CA LYS A 291 -14.43 -0.88 7.78
C LYS A 291 -14.73 -0.90 9.28
N LEU A 292 -13.74 -0.59 10.13
CA LEU A 292 -13.93 -0.50 11.58
C LEU A 292 -14.91 0.62 11.98
N VAL A 293 -14.86 1.77 11.33
CA VAL A 293 -15.80 2.88 11.59
C VAL A 293 -17.20 2.53 11.10
N THR A 294 -17.31 1.83 9.96
CA THR A 294 -18.58 1.30 9.44
C THR A 294 -19.20 0.28 10.40
N LEU A 295 -18.37 -0.51 11.09
CA LEU A 295 -18.81 -1.48 12.09
C LEU A 295 -19.30 -0.86 13.41
N HIS A 296 -18.96 0.40 13.70
CA HIS A 296 -19.22 1.04 15.00
C HIS A 296 -20.67 0.92 15.53
N PRO A 297 -21.74 1.12 14.72
CA PRO A 297 -23.12 1.03 15.21
C PRO A 297 -23.44 -0.33 15.83
N VAL A 298 -22.90 -1.39 15.24
CA VAL A 298 -23.16 -2.79 15.61
C VAL A 298 -22.12 -3.31 16.59
N HIS A 299 -20.88 -2.83 16.47
CA HIS A 299 -19.73 -3.21 17.27
C HIS A 299 -19.05 -1.96 17.83
N ARG A 300 -19.56 -1.43 18.94
CA ARG A 300 -19.06 -0.19 19.55
C ARG A 300 -17.53 -0.14 19.75
N GLN A 301 -16.92 -1.27 20.10
CA GLN A 301 -15.46 -1.35 20.29
C GLN A 301 -14.66 -1.10 18.99
N ALA A 302 -15.29 -1.25 17.82
CA ALA A 302 -14.64 -1.06 16.52
C ALA A 302 -14.14 0.39 16.33
N LEU A 303 -14.85 1.40 16.84
CA LEU A 303 -14.38 2.78 16.80
C LEU A 303 -13.09 2.98 17.62
N VAL A 304 -13.00 2.37 18.81
CA VAL A 304 -11.78 2.44 19.64
C VAL A 304 -10.62 1.70 18.94
N LEU A 305 -10.90 0.53 18.36
CA LEU A 305 -9.89 -0.22 17.58
C LEU A 305 -9.43 0.56 16.34
N ALA A 306 -10.30 1.32 15.69
CA ALA A 306 -9.93 2.18 14.56
C ALA A 306 -8.91 3.25 14.99
N VAL A 307 -9.13 3.84 16.18
CA VAL A 307 -8.22 4.84 16.78
C VAL A 307 -6.89 4.20 17.17
N ASP A 308 -6.92 3.02 17.81
CA ASP A 308 -5.73 2.28 18.19
C ASP A 308 -4.90 1.88 16.97
N CYS A 309 -5.55 1.42 15.90
CA CYS A 309 -4.92 1.09 14.64
C CYS A 309 -4.30 2.34 13.99
N ALA A 310 -5.02 3.47 13.95
CA ALA A 310 -4.50 4.73 13.41
C ALA A 310 -3.26 5.23 14.18
N GLU A 311 -3.26 5.13 15.51
CA GLU A 311 -2.09 5.49 16.33
C GLU A 311 -0.90 4.53 16.08
N GLN A 312 -1.16 3.22 16.10
CA GLN A 312 -0.15 2.17 15.92
C GLN A 312 0.63 2.33 14.61
N TYR A 313 -0.06 2.66 13.51
CA TYR A 313 0.56 2.82 12.19
C TYR A 313 0.93 4.28 11.86
N CYS A 314 0.78 5.18 12.83
CA CYS A 314 1.11 6.60 12.73
C CYS A 314 0.37 7.33 11.59
N VAL A 315 -0.93 7.05 11.44
CA VAL A 315 -1.77 7.76 10.47
C VAL A 315 -1.82 9.25 10.86
N PRO A 316 -1.63 10.19 9.94
CA PRO A 316 -1.77 11.62 10.24
C PRO A 316 -3.18 11.95 10.76
N PRO A 317 -3.33 12.73 11.86
CA PRO A 317 -4.64 13.08 12.42
C PRO A 317 -5.61 13.70 11.40
N ARG A 318 -5.10 14.55 10.50
CA ARG A 318 -5.88 15.16 9.42
C ARG A 318 -6.43 14.10 8.44
N GLN A 319 -5.62 13.10 8.07
CA GLN A 319 -6.03 12.00 7.19
C GLN A 319 -7.05 11.09 7.88
N PHE A 320 -6.84 10.81 9.18
CA PHE A 320 -7.77 10.03 9.99
C PHE A 320 -9.15 10.69 10.05
N TRP A 321 -9.21 12.01 10.31
CA TRP A 321 -10.47 12.75 10.34
C TRP A 321 -11.21 12.81 9.01
N TRP A 322 -10.50 13.03 7.89
CA TRP A 322 -11.11 12.92 6.56
C TRP A 322 -11.66 11.52 6.26
N THR A 323 -11.04 10.50 6.84
CA THR A 323 -11.53 9.12 6.70
C THR A 323 -12.80 8.93 7.54
N LEU A 324 -12.81 9.41 8.79
CA LEU A 324 -13.99 9.38 9.65
C LEU A 324 -15.17 10.14 9.04
N LEU A 325 -14.99 11.39 8.62
CA LEU A 325 -16.05 12.21 8.04
C LEU A 325 -16.72 11.52 6.86
N ARG A 326 -15.92 11.03 5.91
CA ARG A 326 -16.45 10.33 4.72
C ARG A 326 -17.21 9.06 5.06
N VAL A 327 -16.76 8.28 6.04
CA VAL A 327 -17.44 7.03 6.41
C VAL A 327 -18.69 7.30 7.21
N LEU A 328 -18.63 8.20 8.19
CA LEU A 328 -19.77 8.55 9.04
C LEU A 328 -20.89 9.21 8.23
N ALA A 329 -20.56 10.09 7.28
CA ALA A 329 -21.53 10.67 6.36
C ALA A 329 -22.20 9.58 5.49
N ARG A 330 -21.40 8.73 4.83
CA ARG A 330 -21.91 7.63 3.98
C ARG A 330 -22.76 6.59 4.73
N THR A 331 -22.59 6.48 6.03
CA THR A 331 -23.30 5.50 6.87
C THR A 331 -24.38 6.14 7.73
N ASP A 332 -24.73 7.41 7.46
CA ASP A 332 -25.73 8.21 8.18
C ASP A 332 -25.48 8.30 9.72
N GLN A 333 -24.24 8.14 10.15
CA GLN A 333 -23.82 8.13 11.57
C GLN A 333 -23.55 9.55 12.12
N TRP A 334 -24.48 10.48 11.89
CA TRP A 334 -24.28 11.91 12.21
C TRP A 334 -24.17 12.20 13.71
N GLU A 335 -24.91 11.48 14.55
CA GLU A 335 -24.84 11.62 16.01
C GLU A 335 -23.44 11.30 16.55
N THR A 336 -22.82 10.25 16.00
CA THR A 336 -21.44 9.87 16.33
C THR A 336 -20.47 10.95 15.86
N LEU A 337 -20.67 11.50 14.66
CA LEU A 337 -19.85 12.58 14.12
C LEU A 337 -19.91 13.83 15.01
N LEU A 338 -21.11 14.27 15.40
CA LEU A 338 -21.36 15.41 16.28
C LEU A 338 -20.71 15.21 17.66
N ALA A 339 -20.87 14.03 18.25
CA ALA A 339 -20.27 13.71 19.54
C ALA A 339 -18.73 13.71 19.50
N LEU A 340 -18.13 13.28 18.38
CA LEU A 340 -16.69 13.30 18.18
C LEU A 340 -16.16 14.72 17.92
N ALA A 341 -16.81 15.47 17.03
CA ALA A 341 -16.42 16.83 16.64
C ALA A 341 -16.63 17.82 17.79
N GLY A 342 -17.73 17.70 18.54
CA GLY A 342 -18.02 18.61 19.65
C GLY A 342 -17.08 18.45 20.86
N ALA A 343 -16.41 17.29 20.98
CA ALA A 343 -15.57 16.98 22.13
C ALA A 343 -14.06 17.18 21.91
N ASN A 344 -13.63 17.29 20.64
CA ASN A 344 -12.24 17.52 20.23
C ASN A 344 -12.25 18.37 18.96
N GLN A 345 -11.52 19.48 18.97
CA GLN A 345 -11.36 20.28 17.76
C GLN A 345 -10.78 19.41 16.64
N PRO A 346 -11.49 19.26 15.51
CA PRO A 346 -11.02 18.48 14.39
C PRO A 346 -9.81 19.19 13.75
N PRO A 347 -8.72 18.47 13.43
CA PRO A 347 -7.54 19.00 12.74
C PRO A 347 -7.84 19.39 11.28
N ILE A 348 -9.04 19.10 10.77
CA ILE A 348 -9.54 19.56 9.48
C ILE A 348 -10.36 20.86 9.60
N GLY A 349 -10.66 21.33 10.82
CA GLY A 349 -11.64 22.39 11.07
C GLY A 349 -13.08 21.87 11.04
N TYR A 350 -14.01 22.72 11.43
CA TYR A 350 -15.45 22.48 11.41
C TYR A 350 -16.09 22.82 10.06
N VAL A 351 -15.53 23.76 9.30
CA VAL A 351 -16.07 24.16 7.98
C VAL A 351 -16.28 22.95 7.05
N PRO A 352 -15.30 22.06 6.82
CA PRO A 352 -15.50 20.92 5.92
C PRO A 352 -16.51 19.89 6.45
N ILE A 353 -16.72 19.84 7.76
CA ILE A 353 -17.72 18.96 8.37
C ILE A 353 -19.11 19.51 8.07
N VAL A 354 -19.30 20.81 8.23
CA VAL A 354 -20.56 21.51 7.97
C VAL A 354 -20.93 21.43 6.49
N GLU A 355 -20.00 21.71 5.58
CA GLU A 355 -20.24 21.59 4.13
C GLU A 355 -20.84 20.22 3.77
N VAL A 356 -20.21 19.14 4.25
CA VAL A 356 -20.69 17.77 4.03
C VAL A 356 -22.05 17.50 4.70
N MET A 357 -22.34 18.14 5.84
CA MET A 357 -23.65 18.01 6.50
C MET A 357 -24.75 18.75 5.73
N LEU A 358 -24.44 19.90 5.13
CA LEU A 358 -25.38 20.67 4.31
C LEU A 358 -25.66 19.94 2.98
N ASP A 359 -24.62 19.42 2.33
CA ASP A 359 -24.76 18.62 1.11
C ASP A 359 -25.70 17.40 1.30
N GLU A 360 -25.75 16.83 2.50
CA GLU A 360 -26.58 15.68 2.87
C GLU A 360 -27.90 16.07 3.57
N GLY A 361 -28.25 17.37 3.58
CA GLY A 361 -29.52 17.91 4.10
C GLY A 361 -29.65 17.89 5.63
N LYS A 362 -28.54 17.81 6.38
CA LYS A 362 -28.52 17.74 7.85
C LYS A 362 -28.34 19.11 8.51
N HIS A 363 -29.17 20.08 8.10
CA HIS A 363 -29.09 21.48 8.55
C HIS A 363 -29.24 21.63 10.08
N ASP A 364 -30.17 20.91 10.70
CA ASP A 364 -30.40 20.97 12.15
C ASP A 364 -29.14 20.58 12.94
N LEU A 365 -28.52 19.46 12.55
CA LEU A 365 -27.30 18.96 13.18
C LEU A 365 -26.10 19.88 12.92
N ALA A 366 -26.05 20.52 11.75
CA ALA A 366 -25.01 21.52 11.44
C ALA A 366 -25.14 22.75 12.35
N ARG A 367 -26.38 23.18 12.68
CA ARG A 367 -26.61 24.26 13.65
C ARG A 367 -26.18 23.86 15.07
N ASP A 368 -26.42 22.63 15.49
CA ASP A 368 -25.98 22.14 16.81
C ASP A 368 -24.46 22.18 16.98
N LEU A 369 -23.73 21.95 15.90
CA LEU A 369 -22.27 21.97 15.88
C LEU A 369 -21.68 23.37 16.17
N LEU A 370 -22.42 24.46 15.90
CA LEU A 370 -22.01 25.83 16.22
C LEU A 370 -21.70 26.03 17.71
N ALA A 371 -22.39 25.31 18.60
CA ALA A 371 -22.17 25.40 20.03
C ALA A 371 -20.78 24.89 20.47
N ALA A 372 -20.15 24.05 19.64
CA ALA A 372 -18.82 23.50 19.90
C ALA A 372 -17.66 24.33 19.33
N ILE A 373 -17.96 25.27 18.42
CA ILE A 373 -16.93 26.09 17.77
C ILE A 373 -16.50 27.22 18.72
N GLN A 374 -15.25 27.15 19.16
CA GLN A 374 -14.65 28.17 20.04
C GLN A 374 -14.03 29.33 19.25
N ASP A 375 -13.57 29.06 18.03
CA ASP A 375 -12.94 30.06 17.18
C ASP A 375 -14.00 30.96 16.53
N THR A 376 -13.87 32.27 16.74
CA THR A 376 -14.82 33.27 16.23
C THR A 376 -14.83 33.31 14.71
N ASP A 377 -13.66 33.25 14.08
CA ASP A 377 -13.54 33.37 12.62
C ASP A 377 -14.15 32.14 11.93
N GLU A 378 -13.87 30.94 12.45
CA GLU A 378 -14.43 29.69 11.96
C GLU A 378 -15.95 29.63 12.19
N ARG A 379 -16.43 30.15 13.32
CA ARG A 379 -17.85 30.23 13.64
C ARG A 379 -18.61 31.17 12.71
N GLU A 380 -18.03 32.33 12.38
CA GLU A 380 -18.61 33.27 11.42
C GLU A 380 -18.69 32.66 10.02
N GLN A 381 -17.66 31.92 9.58
CA GLN A 381 -17.68 31.20 8.31
C GLN A 381 -18.79 30.15 8.26
N VAL A 382 -18.95 29.35 9.31
CA VAL A 382 -20.02 28.35 9.40
C VAL A 382 -21.41 29.01 9.40
N LEU A 383 -21.58 30.15 10.09
CA LEU A 383 -22.83 30.91 10.07
C LEU A 383 -23.16 31.46 8.68
N ALA A 384 -22.15 31.93 7.93
CA ALA A 384 -22.33 32.39 6.57
C ALA A 384 -22.81 31.25 5.64
N LEU A 385 -22.20 30.07 5.73
CA LEU A 385 -22.62 28.88 4.97
C LEU A 385 -24.07 28.49 5.26
N LEU A 386 -24.47 28.51 6.54
CA LEU A 386 -25.85 28.21 6.92
C LEU A 386 -26.85 29.24 6.37
N ALA A 387 -26.49 30.52 6.32
CA ALA A 387 -27.34 31.58 5.81
C ALA A 387 -27.46 31.57 4.27
N GLU A 388 -26.42 31.15 3.55
CA GLU A 388 -26.46 31.00 2.09
C GLU A 388 -27.44 29.91 1.65
N GLU A 389 -27.47 28.78 2.35
CA GLU A 389 -28.41 27.67 2.07
C GLU A 389 -29.86 28.04 2.44
N GLU A 390 -30.10 28.67 3.59
CA GLU A 390 -31.45 29.13 3.99
C GLU A 390 -32.03 30.15 2.97
N GLY A 391 -31.19 31.00 2.38
CA GLY A 391 -31.59 31.92 1.31
C GLY A 391 -31.81 31.27 -0.06
N GLY A 392 -31.24 30.08 -0.29
CA GLY A 392 -31.43 29.28 -1.50
C GLY A 392 -32.74 28.48 -1.49
N GLU A 393 -33.08 27.87 -0.35
CA GLU A 393 -34.33 27.10 -0.17
C GLU A 393 -35.59 27.98 -0.35
N GLU A 394 -35.57 29.24 0.12
CA GLU A 394 -36.67 30.19 -0.08
C GLU A 394 -36.89 30.55 -1.57
N GLN A 395 -35.82 30.50 -2.39
CA GLN A 395 -35.91 30.77 -3.82
C GLN A 395 -36.40 29.55 -4.63
N GLU A 396 -36.01 28.33 -4.24
CA GLU A 396 -36.52 27.10 -4.86
C GLU A 396 -38.00 26.85 -4.51
N HIS A 397 -38.42 27.06 -3.26
CA HIS A 397 -39.83 26.93 -2.90
C HIS A 397 -40.74 27.96 -3.61
N HIS A 398 -40.27 29.19 -3.83
CA HIS A 398 -41.02 30.15 -4.64
C HIS A 398 -41.12 29.78 -6.12
N HIS A 399 -40.20 28.98 -6.66
CA HIS A 399 -40.25 28.55 -8.05
C HIS A 399 -41.16 27.33 -8.28
N VAL A 400 -41.34 26.46 -7.28
CA VAL A 400 -42.23 25.29 -7.38
C VAL A 400 -43.70 25.67 -7.22
N ASP A 401 -44.02 26.70 -6.43
CA ASP A 401 -45.41 27.17 -6.24
C ASP A 401 -45.96 28.02 -7.40
N THR A 402 -45.18 28.24 -8.46
CA THR A 402 -45.58 29.01 -9.66
C THR A 402 -45.84 28.17 -10.92
N LEU A 403 -45.98 26.84 -10.82
CA LEU A 403 -46.36 25.95 -11.93
C LEU A 403 -47.79 25.40 -11.84
#